data_AF-A0A090KIT3-F1
#
_entry.id   AF-A0A090KIT3-F1
#
_cell.length_a   1.000
_cell.length_b   1.000
_cell.length_c   1.000
_cell.angle_alpha   90.00
_cell.angle_beta   90.00
_cell.angle_gamma   90.00
#
_symmetry.space_group_name_H-M   'P 1'
#
loop_
_entity.id
_entity.type
_entity.pdbx_description
1 polymer ?
#
loop_
_entity_poly.entity_id
_entity_poly.type
_entity_poly.pdbx_seq_one_letter_code
_entity_poly.pdbx_strand_id
1 'polypeptide(L)'
;MQLDTPFLIAPKYDHIQNTLNQSYSINDQSPYFLQPRLTQTLERFSRINGVNILQINALDNHVYRKYIASWLILNAKNRASNDAAVPVIIAENASETELFGIYHNKSDVLETGLLQKAHGGFLVISPSILFANPKLWPRLKSLLQGHPVNIGVSDPKSSAKQTHQLTVDVKLIIVADRALLGELEQLEPDLLAGMSMFSEYEFDTQISDDTIVNYLQLIAFISQKNKHLPLESGAALLPLLKLGARECEDQTRLNLCLLWLNAVLAQASVISESTEFISADDFVNSINAKYLSESYLPSRALDDILEQNIFIETEGDKVGQINGLTVVSVPGHPISYGEPSRITCVVHAGDGELSDVERKVELGGDLHAKGMLIMQAYILSQLDTNEPLPFTASMVFEQSYCEVDGDSASLAELCALLSALSITPIKQNLAITGSVDQFGMIQPIGGVNEKIEAFFHLCQKRGLTGEQGVIIPETNIINLVLSEDVIQAVEDKKFILYPVSHVEQAVELLTGLPLQSEEHESIFSLITQHIEDVEHNPTQCTAILCRIKNWFNQR
;
A
#
# COMPACT_ATOMS: atom_id res chain seq x y z
N MET A 1 6.38 18.62 29.69
CA MET A 1 6.28 17.14 29.78
C MET A 1 7.49 16.58 29.05
N GLN A 2 8.37 15.82 29.74
CA GLN A 2 9.54 15.21 29.11
C GLN A 2 9.09 14.12 28.13
N LEU A 3 9.21 14.36 26.82
CA LEU A 3 9.08 13.32 25.80
C LEU A 3 10.49 12.86 25.45
N ASP A 4 10.95 11.81 26.13
CA ASP A 4 11.76 10.79 25.46
C ASP A 4 10.74 9.98 24.65
N THR A 5 10.85 9.97 23.32
CA THR A 5 9.88 9.31 22.43
C THR A 5 9.74 7.84 22.85
N PRO A 6 8.62 7.42 23.49
CA PRO A 6 8.55 6.11 24.16
C PRO A 6 8.29 4.96 23.18
N PHE A 7 8.39 5.23 21.88
CA PHE A 7 8.06 4.33 20.79
C PHE A 7 9.13 4.36 19.71
N LEU A 8 9.16 3.32 18.88
CA LEU A 8 10.09 3.20 17.76
C LEU A 8 9.57 3.95 16.55
N ILE A 9 10.41 4.81 15.98
CA ILE A 9 10.16 5.56 14.74
C ILE A 9 10.87 4.96 13.52
N ALA A 10 11.62 3.88 13.75
CA ALA A 10 12.29 3.05 12.78
C ALA A 10 12.60 1.68 13.41
N PRO A 11 12.68 0.60 12.61
CA PRO A 11 12.93 -0.73 13.14
C PRO A 11 14.33 -0.85 13.74
N LYS A 12 14.42 -1.47 14.92
CA LYS A 12 15.69 -1.79 15.60
C LYS A 12 16.01 -3.28 15.46
N TYR A 13 17.12 -3.57 14.79
CA TYR A 13 17.54 -4.95 14.49
C TYR A 13 18.65 -5.49 15.41
N ASP A 14 18.91 -4.83 16.55
CA ASP A 14 19.95 -5.25 17.51
C ASP A 14 19.80 -6.71 17.94
N HIS A 15 18.54 -7.17 18.07
CA HIS A 15 18.19 -8.52 18.49
C HIS A 15 18.58 -9.61 17.47
N ILE A 16 18.64 -9.30 16.17
CA ILE A 16 19.03 -10.25 15.10
C ILE A 16 20.46 -10.05 14.59
N GLN A 17 21.20 -9.05 15.07
CA GLN A 17 22.52 -8.71 14.53
C GLN A 17 23.53 -9.86 14.66
N ASN A 18 23.44 -10.62 15.75
CA ASN A 18 24.25 -11.84 15.93
C ASN A 18 23.87 -12.92 14.92
N THR A 19 22.57 -13.13 14.69
CA THR A 19 22.02 -14.10 13.75
C THR A 19 22.40 -13.75 12.31
N LEU A 20 22.43 -12.47 11.96
CA LEU A 20 22.84 -11.99 10.63
C LEU A 20 24.26 -12.45 10.26
N ASN A 21 25.18 -12.46 11.21
CA ASN A 21 26.58 -12.83 10.95
C ASN A 21 26.86 -14.33 11.11
N GLN A 22 25.86 -15.15 11.38
CA GLN A 22 26.03 -16.60 11.42
C GLN A 22 26.29 -17.15 10.01
N SER A 23 27.12 -18.18 9.94
CA SER A 23 27.34 -18.89 8.69
C SER A 23 26.07 -19.63 8.28
N TYR A 24 25.71 -19.50 7.01
CA TYR A 24 24.59 -20.21 6.40
C TYR A 24 25.08 -20.99 5.19
N SER A 25 24.33 -22.03 4.84
CA SER A 25 24.52 -22.77 3.59
C SER A 25 23.30 -22.55 2.72
N ILE A 26 23.51 -22.48 1.42
CA ILE A 26 22.44 -22.39 0.45
C ILE A 26 22.33 -23.72 -0.29
N ASN A 27 21.10 -24.09 -0.63
CA ASN A 27 20.81 -25.19 -1.53
C ASN A 27 19.63 -24.82 -2.43
N ASP A 28 19.27 -25.69 -3.37
CA ASP A 28 18.18 -25.43 -4.31
C ASP A 28 16.80 -25.29 -3.64
N GLN A 29 16.64 -25.69 -2.37
CA GLN A 29 15.40 -25.53 -1.58
C GLN A 29 15.33 -24.23 -0.80
N SER A 30 16.47 -23.57 -0.56
CA SER A 30 16.57 -22.34 0.22
C SER A 30 15.56 -21.24 -0.16
N PRO A 31 15.26 -20.98 -1.46
CA PRO A 31 14.32 -19.93 -1.84
C PRO A 31 12.88 -20.15 -1.37
N TYR A 32 12.55 -21.36 -0.92
CA TYR A 32 11.18 -21.77 -0.61
C TYR A 32 10.91 -21.90 0.89
N PHE A 33 11.93 -21.77 1.75
CA PHE A 33 11.77 -21.88 3.21
C PHE A 33 10.88 -20.79 3.80
N LEU A 34 10.77 -19.64 3.13
CA LEU A 34 9.88 -18.53 3.51
C LEU A 34 8.49 -18.64 2.88
N GLN A 35 8.14 -19.78 2.26
CA GLN A 35 6.86 -20.01 1.59
C GLN A 35 6.21 -21.34 2.03
N PRO A 36 6.00 -21.58 3.34
CA PRO A 36 5.54 -22.87 3.84
C PRO A 36 4.14 -23.26 3.35
N ARG A 37 3.21 -22.29 3.26
CA ARG A 37 1.83 -22.54 2.80
C ARG A 37 1.79 -22.91 1.32
N LEU A 38 2.55 -22.17 0.50
CA LEU A 38 2.69 -22.42 -0.93
C LEU A 38 3.31 -23.79 -1.20
N THR A 39 4.44 -24.10 -0.58
CA THR A 39 5.14 -25.38 -0.78
C THR A 39 4.31 -26.57 -0.31
N GLN A 40 3.63 -26.46 0.83
CA GLN A 40 2.70 -27.50 1.29
C GLN A 40 1.53 -27.69 0.30
N THR A 41 1.01 -26.60 -0.27
CA THR A 41 -0.07 -26.67 -1.27
C THR A 41 0.41 -27.33 -2.56
N LEU A 42 1.60 -26.98 -3.06
CA LEU A 42 2.20 -27.61 -4.23
C LEU A 42 2.46 -29.11 -4.00
N GLU A 43 2.93 -29.49 -2.80
CA GLU A 43 3.12 -30.90 -2.44
C GLU A 43 1.80 -31.66 -2.47
N ARG A 44 0.75 -31.14 -1.83
CA ARG A 44 -0.59 -31.75 -1.83
C ARG A 44 -1.16 -31.83 -3.25
N PHE A 45 -1.08 -30.73 -4.01
CA PHE A 45 -1.57 -30.66 -5.37
C PHE A 45 -0.86 -31.65 -6.28
N SER A 46 0.43 -31.91 -6.08
CA SER A 46 1.18 -32.90 -6.85
C SER A 46 0.67 -34.34 -6.69
N ARG A 47 0.01 -34.65 -5.57
CA ARG A 47 -0.43 -36.01 -5.20
C ARG A 47 -1.93 -36.24 -5.31
N ILE A 48 -2.75 -35.18 -5.23
CA ILE A 48 -4.20 -35.31 -5.22
C ILE A 48 -4.73 -35.80 -6.58
N ASN A 49 -5.70 -36.71 -6.58
CA ASN A 49 -6.41 -37.14 -7.78
C ASN A 49 -7.79 -36.47 -7.86
N GLY A 50 -8.29 -36.23 -9.07
CA GLY A 50 -9.61 -35.62 -9.29
C GLY A 50 -9.64 -34.09 -9.24
N VAL A 51 -8.55 -33.44 -8.82
CA VAL A 51 -8.37 -31.99 -8.89
C VAL A 51 -7.14 -31.66 -9.73
N ASN A 52 -7.37 -31.04 -10.89
CA ASN A 52 -6.35 -30.83 -11.91
C ASN A 52 -5.99 -29.37 -12.15
N ILE A 53 -6.56 -28.45 -11.37
CA ILE A 53 -6.28 -27.01 -11.46
C ILE A 53 -5.81 -26.50 -10.11
N LEU A 54 -4.75 -25.71 -10.10
CA LEU A 54 -4.29 -24.93 -8.96
C LEU A 54 -4.18 -23.47 -9.38
N GLN A 55 -4.85 -22.58 -8.66
CA GLN A 55 -4.71 -21.15 -8.80
C GLN A 55 -3.69 -20.66 -7.76
N ILE A 56 -2.74 -19.84 -8.19
CA ILE A 56 -1.73 -19.25 -7.32
C ILE A 56 -1.76 -17.73 -7.52
N ASN A 57 -2.15 -17.01 -6.46
CA ASN A 57 -2.02 -15.57 -6.44
C ASN A 57 -0.54 -15.16 -6.29
N ALA A 58 0.01 -14.50 -7.30
CA ALA A 58 1.35 -13.92 -7.33
C ALA A 58 1.43 -12.88 -8.47
N LEU A 59 2.52 -12.11 -8.62
CA LEU A 59 2.60 -11.18 -9.76
C LEU A 59 2.60 -11.95 -11.10
N ASP A 60 1.81 -11.48 -12.08
CA ASP A 60 1.68 -12.12 -13.39
C ASP A 60 2.92 -11.91 -14.28
N ASN A 61 4.01 -12.63 -13.99
CA ASN A 61 5.22 -12.62 -14.80
C ASN A 61 5.99 -13.94 -14.72
N HIS A 62 6.98 -14.06 -15.60
CA HIS A 62 7.81 -15.26 -15.73
C HIS A 62 8.59 -15.60 -14.44
N VAL A 63 8.94 -14.61 -13.60
CA VAL A 63 9.74 -14.85 -12.39
C VAL A 63 8.98 -15.73 -11.40
N TYR A 64 7.71 -15.43 -11.14
CA TYR A 64 6.88 -16.22 -10.23
C TYR A 64 6.48 -17.57 -10.81
N ARG A 65 6.15 -17.64 -12.12
CA ARG A 65 5.91 -18.93 -12.78
C ARG A 65 7.13 -19.85 -12.74
N LYS A 66 8.32 -19.29 -13.00
CA LYS A 66 9.58 -20.03 -12.92
C LYS A 66 9.90 -20.45 -11.49
N TYR A 67 9.62 -19.61 -10.50
CA TYR A 67 9.76 -19.95 -9.08
C TYR A 67 8.93 -21.20 -8.72
N ILE A 68 7.64 -21.22 -9.09
CA ILE A 68 6.76 -22.38 -8.88
C ILE A 68 7.25 -23.61 -9.66
N ALA A 69 7.60 -23.43 -10.93
CA ALA A 69 8.06 -24.53 -11.77
C ALA A 69 9.35 -25.18 -11.25
N SER A 70 10.32 -24.36 -10.82
CA SER A 70 11.56 -24.84 -10.22
C SER A 70 11.32 -25.65 -8.96
N TRP A 71 10.37 -25.25 -8.10
CA TRP A 71 10.00 -26.05 -6.93
C TRP A 71 9.45 -27.43 -7.33
N LEU A 72 8.56 -27.47 -8.33
CA LEU A 72 7.95 -28.71 -8.81
C LEU A 72 8.97 -29.67 -9.41
N ILE A 73 9.93 -29.16 -10.19
CA ILE A 73 11.02 -29.97 -10.77
C ILE A 73 11.83 -30.67 -9.66
N LEU A 74 12.07 -29.98 -8.55
CA LEU A 74 12.84 -30.51 -7.43
C LEU A 74 12.04 -31.52 -6.58
N ASN A 75 10.77 -31.22 -6.31
CA ASN A 75 10.01 -31.87 -5.24
C ASN A 75 8.85 -32.77 -5.71
N ALA A 76 8.37 -32.63 -6.95
CA ALA A 76 7.16 -33.34 -7.40
C ALA A 76 7.42 -34.75 -7.97
N LYS A 77 8.58 -35.37 -7.69
CA LYS A 77 9.01 -36.66 -8.29
C LYS A 77 7.98 -37.79 -8.15
N ASN A 78 7.14 -37.74 -7.11
CA ASN A 78 6.10 -38.73 -6.83
C ASN A 78 5.03 -38.86 -7.93
N ARG A 79 4.96 -37.91 -8.87
CA ARG A 79 4.04 -37.99 -10.01
C ARG A 79 4.62 -38.75 -11.21
N ALA A 80 5.94 -38.90 -11.30
CA ALA A 80 6.54 -39.69 -12.37
C ALA A 80 6.35 -41.19 -12.09
N SER A 81 5.93 -41.93 -13.10
CA SER A 81 5.64 -43.36 -12.96
C SER A 81 6.87 -44.28 -13.04
N ASN A 82 8.12 -43.78 -13.16
CA ASN A 82 9.34 -44.61 -13.25
C ASN A 82 10.66 -43.79 -13.10
N ASP A 83 10.95 -43.17 -11.95
CA ASP A 83 12.19 -42.38 -11.67
C ASP A 83 12.55 -41.25 -12.69
N ALA A 84 11.71 -41.02 -13.69
CA ALA A 84 11.88 -40.01 -14.72
C ALA A 84 11.61 -38.60 -14.14
N ALA A 85 12.26 -37.60 -14.71
CA ALA A 85 11.97 -36.21 -14.37
C ALA A 85 10.51 -35.88 -14.74
N VAL A 86 9.76 -35.30 -13.80
CA VAL A 86 8.39 -34.85 -14.06
C VAL A 86 8.43 -33.67 -15.03
N PRO A 87 7.69 -33.72 -16.15
CA PRO A 87 7.67 -32.61 -17.09
C PRO A 87 6.95 -31.41 -16.45
N VAL A 88 7.62 -30.27 -16.42
CA VAL A 88 7.05 -28.99 -15.98
C VAL A 88 7.24 -27.99 -17.10
N ILE A 89 6.14 -27.62 -17.74
CA ILE A 89 6.14 -26.71 -18.89
C ILE A 89 5.57 -25.37 -18.47
N ILE A 90 6.30 -24.29 -18.75
CA ILE A 90 5.81 -22.92 -18.57
C ILE A 90 5.38 -22.40 -19.94
N ALA A 91 4.17 -21.87 -20.04
CA ALA A 91 3.70 -21.15 -21.21
C ALA A 91 3.43 -19.68 -20.84
N GLU A 92 4.19 -18.77 -21.46
CA GLU A 92 3.98 -17.32 -21.35
C GLU A 92 3.00 -16.83 -22.42
N ASN A 93 2.98 -17.53 -23.56
CA ASN A 93 2.00 -17.38 -24.63
C ASN A 93 1.70 -18.77 -25.21
N ALA A 94 0.52 -18.93 -25.79
CA ALA A 94 0.19 -20.11 -26.57
C ALA A 94 -1.00 -19.85 -27.49
N SER A 95 -0.81 -20.09 -28.77
CA SER A 95 -1.89 -20.32 -29.73
C SER A 95 -2.55 -21.69 -29.51
N GLU A 96 -3.68 -21.93 -30.16
CA GLU A 96 -4.34 -23.24 -30.14
C GLU A 96 -3.42 -24.36 -30.64
N THR A 97 -2.65 -24.09 -31.70
CA THR A 97 -1.74 -25.07 -32.31
C THR A 97 -0.54 -25.36 -31.41
N GLU A 98 -0.01 -24.36 -30.71
CA GLU A 98 1.09 -24.57 -29.76
C GLU A 98 0.61 -25.35 -28.54
N LEU A 99 -0.60 -25.05 -28.03
CA LEU A 99 -1.12 -25.69 -26.83
C LEU A 99 -1.55 -27.14 -27.07
N PHE A 100 -2.35 -27.38 -28.12
CA PHE A 100 -2.97 -28.68 -28.41
C PHE A 100 -2.22 -29.52 -29.46
N GLY A 101 -1.29 -28.92 -30.19
CA GLY A 101 -0.64 -29.54 -31.36
C GLY A 101 -1.46 -29.34 -32.64
N ILE A 102 -0.90 -29.80 -33.76
CA ILE A 102 -1.54 -29.71 -35.07
C ILE A 102 -1.24 -30.94 -35.92
N TYR A 103 -2.23 -31.41 -36.68
CA TYR A 103 -2.06 -32.50 -37.64
C TYR A 103 -1.85 -31.93 -39.05
N HIS A 104 -0.67 -32.20 -39.62
CA HIS A 104 -0.33 -31.85 -40.99
C HIS A 104 -0.87 -32.89 -41.96
N ASN A 105 -2.15 -32.76 -42.32
CA ASN A 105 -2.89 -33.73 -43.13
C ASN A 105 -2.29 -34.04 -44.50
N LYS A 106 -1.56 -33.10 -45.12
CA LYS A 106 -0.86 -33.35 -46.41
C LYS A 106 0.36 -34.26 -46.26
N SER A 107 1.17 -34.02 -45.25
CA SER A 107 2.41 -34.79 -44.99
C SER A 107 2.19 -35.98 -44.07
N ASP A 108 1.00 -36.10 -43.47
CA ASP A 108 0.62 -37.14 -42.51
C ASP A 108 1.47 -37.12 -41.23
N VAL A 109 1.83 -35.91 -40.77
CA VAL A 109 2.69 -35.70 -39.61
C VAL A 109 1.89 -35.05 -38.49
N LEU A 110 1.94 -35.62 -37.29
CA LEU A 110 1.37 -35.01 -36.08
C LEU A 110 2.46 -34.22 -35.36
N GLU A 111 2.27 -32.92 -35.21
CA GLU A 111 3.14 -32.04 -34.44
C GLU A 111 2.61 -31.89 -33.01
N THR A 112 3.49 -32.07 -32.03
CA THR A 112 3.09 -32.16 -30.62
C THR A 112 2.99 -30.81 -29.92
N GLY A 113 1.88 -30.62 -29.19
CA GLY A 113 1.61 -29.41 -28.41
C GLY A 113 2.22 -29.44 -27.00
N LEU A 114 2.14 -28.30 -26.31
CA LEU A 114 2.62 -28.13 -24.94
C LEU A 114 1.92 -29.09 -23.95
N LEU A 115 0.63 -29.35 -24.13
CA LEU A 115 -0.12 -30.30 -23.28
C LEU A 115 0.42 -31.74 -23.38
N GLN A 116 0.85 -32.16 -24.57
CA GLN A 116 1.47 -33.47 -24.75
C GLN A 116 2.86 -33.53 -24.12
N LYS A 117 3.63 -32.43 -24.23
CA LYS A 117 4.94 -32.30 -23.57
C LYS A 117 4.83 -32.27 -22.04
N ALA A 118 3.71 -31.80 -21.50
CA ALA A 118 3.40 -31.76 -20.07
C ALA A 118 2.75 -33.05 -19.54
N HIS A 119 2.53 -34.06 -20.38
CA HIS A 119 1.85 -35.30 -20.00
C HIS A 119 2.54 -36.00 -18.82
N GLY A 120 1.77 -36.38 -17.80
CA GLY A 120 2.25 -36.92 -16.52
C GLY A 120 2.81 -35.86 -15.57
N GLY A 121 2.64 -34.57 -15.88
CA GLY A 121 3.25 -33.47 -15.14
C GLY A 121 2.41 -32.20 -15.13
N PHE A 122 3.08 -31.05 -15.22
CA PHE A 122 2.50 -29.75 -14.93
C PHE A 122 2.60 -28.80 -16.12
N LEU A 123 1.53 -28.04 -16.34
CA LEU A 123 1.52 -26.89 -17.23
C LEU A 123 1.27 -25.63 -16.40
N VAL A 124 2.22 -24.72 -16.37
CA VAL A 124 2.16 -23.44 -15.64
C VAL A 124 1.88 -22.32 -16.64
N ILE A 125 0.80 -21.55 -16.44
CA ILE A 125 0.36 -20.50 -17.37
C ILE A 125 -0.01 -19.20 -16.66
N SER A 126 -0.05 -18.11 -17.41
CA SER A 126 -0.85 -16.93 -17.08
C SER A 126 -2.29 -17.11 -17.59
N PRO A 127 -3.32 -16.64 -16.86
CA PRO A 127 -4.69 -16.61 -17.37
C PRO A 127 -4.83 -15.69 -18.60
N SER A 128 -3.89 -14.76 -18.82
CA SER A 128 -3.85 -13.90 -20.01
C SER A 128 -3.86 -14.69 -21.32
N ILE A 129 -3.32 -15.92 -21.35
CA ILE A 129 -3.41 -16.82 -22.51
C ILE A 129 -4.86 -17.20 -22.82
N LEU A 130 -5.66 -17.45 -21.78
CA LEU A 130 -7.07 -17.82 -21.88
C LEU A 130 -7.92 -16.62 -22.28
N PHE A 131 -7.63 -15.43 -21.74
CA PHE A 131 -8.34 -14.20 -22.10
C PHE A 131 -8.05 -13.76 -23.54
N ALA A 132 -6.80 -13.89 -24.00
CA ALA A 132 -6.44 -13.61 -25.39
C ALA A 132 -7.09 -14.61 -26.37
N ASN A 133 -7.37 -15.84 -25.93
CA ASN A 133 -7.95 -16.89 -26.76
C ASN A 133 -9.07 -17.66 -26.02
N PRO A 134 -10.28 -17.08 -25.86
CA PRO A 134 -11.34 -17.67 -25.04
C PRO A 134 -11.78 -19.08 -25.47
N LYS A 135 -11.56 -19.44 -26.75
CA LYS A 135 -11.86 -20.75 -27.31
C LYS A 135 -10.98 -21.89 -26.74
N LEU A 136 -9.84 -21.57 -26.13
CA LEU A 136 -8.96 -22.57 -25.53
C LEU A 136 -9.58 -23.17 -24.26
N TRP A 137 -10.32 -22.37 -23.49
CA TRP A 137 -10.79 -22.77 -22.17
C TRP A 137 -11.73 -23.99 -22.17
N PRO A 138 -12.83 -24.04 -22.96
CA PRO A 138 -13.71 -25.21 -22.96
C PRO A 138 -12.99 -26.51 -23.34
N ARG A 139 -12.01 -26.44 -24.23
CA ARG A 139 -11.20 -27.58 -24.66
C ARG A 139 -10.22 -28.01 -23.57
N LEU A 140 -9.56 -27.05 -22.92
CA LEU A 140 -8.65 -27.31 -21.81
C LEU A 140 -9.41 -27.91 -20.63
N LYS A 141 -10.57 -27.35 -20.26
CA LYS A 141 -11.47 -27.89 -19.23
C LYS A 141 -11.88 -29.33 -19.54
N SER A 142 -12.30 -29.61 -20.77
CA SER A 142 -12.65 -30.96 -21.22
C SER A 142 -11.50 -31.96 -21.02
N LEU A 143 -10.28 -31.59 -21.43
CA LEU A 143 -9.09 -32.42 -21.19
C LEU A 143 -8.79 -32.64 -19.71
N LEU A 144 -8.84 -31.57 -18.90
CA LEU A 144 -8.57 -31.63 -17.46
C LEU A 144 -9.62 -32.47 -16.71
N GLN A 145 -10.82 -32.63 -17.28
CA GLN A 145 -11.88 -33.53 -16.79
C GLN A 145 -11.76 -34.97 -17.33
N GLY A 146 -10.73 -35.27 -18.12
CA GLY A 146 -10.45 -36.61 -18.65
C GLY A 146 -11.14 -36.93 -19.97
N HIS A 147 -11.75 -35.95 -20.64
CA HIS A 147 -12.37 -36.14 -21.95
C HIS A 147 -11.39 -35.83 -23.09
N PRO A 148 -11.26 -36.70 -24.10
CA PRO A 148 -10.37 -36.46 -25.23
C PRO A 148 -10.87 -35.29 -26.10
N VAL A 149 -9.94 -34.50 -26.65
CA VAL A 149 -10.26 -33.41 -27.58
C VAL A 149 -9.62 -33.65 -28.95
N ASN A 150 -10.28 -33.22 -30.02
CA ASN A 150 -9.74 -33.40 -31.38
C ASN A 150 -8.57 -32.43 -31.63
N ILE A 151 -7.51 -32.93 -32.27
CA ILE A 151 -6.39 -32.12 -32.76
C ILE A 151 -6.79 -31.53 -34.13
N GLY A 152 -6.55 -30.22 -34.30
CA GLY A 152 -6.88 -29.50 -35.53
C GLY A 152 -5.99 -29.91 -36.72
N VAL A 153 -6.49 -29.70 -37.94
CA VAL A 153 -5.75 -29.94 -39.19
C VAL A 153 -5.10 -28.66 -39.71
N SER A 154 -3.91 -28.77 -40.31
CA SER A 154 -3.20 -27.59 -40.84
C SER A 154 -3.77 -27.04 -42.15
N ASP A 155 -4.40 -27.87 -42.99
CA ASP A 155 -5.13 -27.43 -44.17
C ASP A 155 -6.59 -27.93 -44.16
N PRO A 156 -7.56 -27.11 -43.73
CA PRO A 156 -8.98 -27.47 -43.71
C PRO A 156 -9.58 -27.81 -45.10
N LYS A 157 -8.94 -27.38 -46.19
CA LYS A 157 -9.43 -27.65 -47.57
C LYS A 157 -8.99 -29.03 -48.07
N SER A 158 -8.01 -29.64 -47.44
CA SER A 158 -7.49 -30.96 -47.81
C SER A 158 -8.13 -32.04 -46.94
N SER A 159 -8.48 -33.19 -47.53
CA SER A 159 -9.05 -34.31 -46.79
C SER A 159 -8.02 -34.86 -45.79
N ALA A 160 -8.41 -34.99 -44.52
CA ALA A 160 -7.62 -35.67 -43.51
C ALA A 160 -7.73 -37.19 -43.70
N LYS A 161 -6.59 -37.89 -43.67
CA LYS A 161 -6.57 -39.37 -43.75
C LYS A 161 -7.15 -40.01 -42.49
N GLN A 162 -6.94 -39.38 -41.35
CA GLN A 162 -7.43 -39.81 -40.05
C GLN A 162 -7.68 -38.62 -39.11
N THR A 163 -8.49 -38.84 -38.08
CA THR A 163 -8.73 -37.88 -37.01
C THR A 163 -7.83 -38.21 -35.82
N HIS A 164 -7.09 -37.22 -35.32
CA HIS A 164 -6.27 -37.36 -34.13
C HIS A 164 -6.97 -36.78 -32.92
N GLN A 165 -6.98 -37.53 -31.82
CA GLN A 165 -7.48 -37.09 -30.53
C GLN A 165 -6.33 -36.96 -29.53
N LEU A 166 -6.43 -35.96 -28.67
CA LEU A 166 -5.54 -35.69 -27.58
C LEU A 166 -6.16 -36.17 -26.29
N THR A 167 -5.44 -37.04 -25.57
CA THR A 167 -5.73 -37.44 -24.19
C THR A 167 -4.46 -37.25 -23.38
N VAL A 168 -4.51 -36.47 -22.30
CA VAL A 168 -3.33 -36.21 -21.46
C VAL A 168 -3.70 -36.16 -19.98
N ASP A 169 -2.79 -36.63 -19.13
CA ASP A 169 -2.82 -36.36 -17.69
C ASP A 169 -1.93 -35.15 -17.42
N VAL A 170 -2.52 -33.99 -17.16
CA VAL A 170 -1.81 -32.75 -16.87
C VAL A 170 -2.48 -32.07 -15.69
N LYS A 171 -1.67 -31.53 -14.76
CA LYS A 171 -2.16 -30.55 -13.80
C LYS A 171 -1.85 -29.15 -14.30
N LEU A 172 -2.89 -28.33 -14.40
CA LEU A 172 -2.79 -26.92 -14.75
C LEU A 172 -2.50 -26.10 -13.49
N ILE A 173 -1.51 -25.22 -13.56
CA ILE A 173 -1.22 -24.22 -12.56
C ILE A 173 -1.38 -22.84 -13.21
N ILE A 174 -2.29 -22.05 -12.68
CA ILE A 174 -2.57 -20.68 -13.15
C ILE A 174 -1.93 -19.74 -12.14
N VAL A 175 -0.98 -18.91 -12.58
CA VAL A 175 -0.27 -17.94 -11.74
C VAL A 175 -0.59 -16.55 -12.25
N ALA A 176 -1.26 -15.74 -11.44
CA ALA A 176 -1.66 -14.38 -11.78
C ALA A 176 -1.94 -13.56 -10.51
N ASP A 177 -2.03 -12.24 -10.67
CA ASP A 177 -2.44 -11.37 -9.57
C ASP A 177 -3.93 -11.54 -9.23
N ARG A 178 -4.34 -10.97 -8.11
CA ARG A 178 -5.72 -11.06 -7.60
C ARG A 178 -6.76 -10.56 -8.60
N ALA A 179 -6.44 -9.53 -9.38
CA ALA A 179 -7.39 -8.94 -10.32
C ALA A 179 -7.67 -9.92 -11.47
N LEU A 180 -6.62 -10.44 -12.10
CA LEU A 180 -6.76 -11.41 -13.20
C LEU A 180 -7.38 -12.73 -12.75
N LEU A 181 -7.07 -13.20 -11.52
CA LEU A 181 -7.75 -14.37 -10.96
C LEU A 181 -9.24 -14.10 -10.70
N GLY A 182 -9.59 -12.90 -10.23
CA GLY A 182 -10.98 -12.49 -10.06
C GLY A 182 -11.76 -12.44 -11.39
N GLU A 183 -11.14 -11.98 -12.47
CA GLU A 183 -11.75 -12.02 -13.81
C GLU A 183 -11.97 -13.47 -14.28
N LEU A 184 -11.00 -14.36 -14.05
CA LEU A 184 -11.12 -15.78 -14.41
C LEU A 184 -12.26 -16.44 -13.63
N GLU A 185 -12.39 -16.13 -12.35
CA GLU A 185 -13.45 -16.63 -11.46
C GLU A 185 -14.84 -16.22 -11.95
N GLN A 186 -15.02 -14.96 -12.37
CA GLN A 186 -16.29 -14.49 -12.94
C GLN A 186 -16.68 -15.25 -14.21
N LEU A 187 -15.71 -15.64 -15.02
CA LEU A 187 -15.94 -16.42 -16.24
C LEU A 187 -16.11 -17.93 -15.98
N GLU A 188 -15.56 -18.45 -14.87
CA GLU A 188 -15.63 -19.86 -14.50
C GLU A 188 -15.95 -20.06 -13.00
N PRO A 189 -17.24 -20.05 -12.65
CA PRO A 189 -17.68 -20.29 -11.27
C PRO A 189 -17.32 -21.69 -10.72
N ASP A 190 -17.11 -22.70 -11.59
CA ASP A 190 -16.77 -24.06 -11.13
C ASP A 190 -15.42 -24.10 -10.39
N LEU A 191 -14.53 -23.12 -10.63
CA LEU A 191 -13.27 -22.99 -9.90
C LEU A 191 -13.48 -22.88 -8.40
N LEU A 192 -14.53 -22.17 -7.96
CA LEU A 192 -14.95 -22.05 -6.56
C LEU A 192 -15.74 -23.25 -6.06
N ALA A 193 -16.44 -23.96 -6.95
CA ALA A 193 -17.22 -25.15 -6.62
C ALA A 193 -16.35 -26.40 -6.32
N GLY A 194 -15.02 -26.24 -6.25
CA GLY A 194 -14.08 -27.31 -5.91
C GLY A 194 -13.34 -27.92 -7.12
N MET A 195 -13.47 -27.36 -8.31
CA MET A 195 -12.69 -27.81 -9.49
C MET A 195 -11.20 -27.46 -9.38
N SER A 196 -10.85 -26.48 -8.54
CA SER A 196 -9.48 -26.03 -8.33
C SER A 196 -9.08 -26.00 -6.85
N MET A 197 -7.77 -26.13 -6.61
CA MET A 197 -7.15 -25.69 -5.36
C MET A 197 -6.70 -24.22 -5.49
N PHE A 198 -6.45 -23.58 -4.37
CA PHE A 198 -5.95 -22.20 -4.30
C PHE A 198 -4.72 -22.12 -3.39
N SER A 199 -3.77 -21.25 -3.74
CA SER A 199 -2.62 -20.88 -2.92
C SER A 199 -2.21 -19.45 -3.22
N GLU A 200 -1.28 -18.91 -2.43
CA GLU A 200 -0.71 -17.58 -2.65
C GLU A 200 0.81 -17.64 -2.47
N TYR A 201 1.52 -16.77 -3.18
CA TYR A 201 2.87 -16.37 -2.82
C TYR A 201 2.77 -15.25 -1.78
N GLU A 202 3.33 -15.47 -0.60
CA GLU A 202 3.31 -14.49 0.48
C GLU A 202 4.44 -13.46 0.24
N PHE A 203 4.08 -12.18 0.07
CA PHE A 203 5.05 -11.13 -0.26
C PHE A 203 5.83 -10.60 0.94
N ASP A 204 5.50 -11.04 2.14
CA ASP A 204 6.12 -10.61 3.37
C ASP A 204 6.03 -11.70 4.46
N THR A 205 6.89 -11.61 5.46
CA THR A 205 6.84 -12.48 6.66
C THR A 205 7.25 -11.70 7.89
N GLN A 206 6.77 -12.11 9.07
CA GLN A 206 7.28 -11.56 10.33
C GLN A 206 8.73 -11.94 10.54
N ILE A 207 9.47 -11.02 11.16
CA ILE A 207 10.88 -11.20 11.51
C ILE A 207 11.04 -12.09 12.75
N SER A 208 12.00 -13.00 12.68
CA SER A 208 12.42 -13.92 13.74
C SER A 208 13.81 -14.46 13.44
N ASP A 209 14.45 -15.10 14.41
CA ASP A 209 15.77 -15.73 14.20
C ASP A 209 15.76 -16.79 13.08
N ASP A 210 14.69 -17.58 12.96
CA ASP A 210 14.57 -18.60 11.92
C ASP A 210 14.33 -17.96 10.54
N THR A 211 13.48 -16.94 10.46
CA THR A 211 13.14 -16.29 9.19
C THR A 211 14.30 -15.49 8.65
N ILE A 212 15.11 -14.85 9.50
CA ILE A 212 16.27 -14.08 9.02
C ILE A 212 17.36 -14.97 8.40
N VAL A 213 17.57 -16.18 8.94
CA VAL A 213 18.49 -17.16 8.34
C VAL A 213 17.97 -17.60 6.97
N ASN A 214 16.68 -17.90 6.85
CA ASN A 214 16.08 -18.25 5.56
C ASN A 214 16.11 -17.07 4.57
N TYR A 215 15.97 -15.84 5.07
CA TYR A 215 16.07 -14.63 4.26
C TYR A 215 17.48 -14.42 3.71
N LEU A 216 18.53 -14.61 4.52
CA LEU A 216 19.92 -14.60 4.05
C LEU A 216 20.15 -15.61 2.92
N GLN A 217 19.60 -16.81 3.05
CA GLN A 217 19.72 -17.83 2.00
C GLN A 217 18.96 -17.43 0.72
N LEU A 218 17.79 -16.79 0.85
CA LEU A 218 17.05 -16.25 -0.30
C LEU A 218 17.86 -15.16 -1.01
N ILE A 219 18.42 -14.20 -0.26
CA ILE A 219 19.27 -13.13 -0.83
C ILE A 219 20.48 -13.73 -1.55
N ALA A 220 21.21 -14.63 -0.90
CA ALA A 220 22.37 -15.29 -1.51
C ALA A 220 21.99 -16.07 -2.78
N PHE A 221 20.84 -16.75 -2.79
CA PHE A 221 20.33 -17.42 -3.98
C PHE A 221 20.02 -16.43 -5.12
N ILE A 222 19.35 -15.31 -4.83
CA ILE A 222 19.06 -14.27 -5.83
C ILE A 222 20.36 -13.68 -6.38
N SER A 223 21.33 -13.37 -5.52
CA SER A 223 22.63 -12.83 -5.93
C SER A 223 23.39 -13.81 -6.83
N GLN A 224 23.49 -15.08 -6.46
CA GLN A 224 24.17 -16.08 -7.30
C GLN A 224 23.49 -16.31 -8.64
N LYS A 225 22.14 -16.41 -8.63
CA LYS A 225 21.36 -16.64 -9.84
C LYS A 225 21.49 -15.51 -10.86
N ASN A 226 21.54 -14.26 -10.38
CA ASN A 226 21.61 -13.07 -11.22
C ASN A 226 23.03 -12.49 -11.37
N LYS A 227 24.03 -13.12 -10.75
CA LYS A 227 25.44 -12.71 -10.78
C LYS A 227 25.70 -11.33 -10.17
N HIS A 228 24.94 -11.00 -9.12
CA HIS A 228 25.25 -9.84 -8.28
C HIS A 228 26.42 -10.16 -7.36
N LEU A 229 27.13 -9.13 -6.90
CA LEU A 229 28.15 -9.29 -5.87
C LEU A 229 27.54 -9.94 -4.61
N PRO A 230 28.27 -10.83 -3.91
CA PRO A 230 27.85 -11.34 -2.60
C PRO A 230 27.87 -10.21 -1.56
N LEU A 231 27.29 -10.45 -0.39
CA LEU A 231 27.33 -9.50 0.71
C LEU A 231 28.71 -9.52 1.40
N GLU A 232 29.18 -8.37 1.88
CA GLU A 232 30.40 -8.27 2.71
C GLU A 232 30.26 -9.08 4.00
N SER A 233 29.11 -8.94 4.64
CA SER A 233 28.69 -9.68 5.84
C SER A 233 27.16 -9.71 5.87
N GLY A 234 26.55 -10.54 6.72
CA GLY A 234 25.09 -10.49 6.85
C GLY A 234 24.58 -9.17 7.43
N ALA A 235 25.39 -8.48 8.26
CA ALA A 235 25.08 -7.15 8.76
C ALA A 235 24.99 -6.08 7.65
N ALA A 236 25.59 -6.31 6.47
CA ALA A 236 25.43 -5.42 5.32
C ALA A 236 23.98 -5.29 4.85
N LEU A 237 23.09 -6.22 5.23
CA LEU A 237 21.67 -6.16 4.89
C LEU A 237 20.85 -5.17 5.70
N LEU A 238 21.36 -4.62 6.80
CA LEU A 238 20.55 -3.76 7.69
C LEU A 238 19.82 -2.62 6.94
N PRO A 239 20.44 -1.91 5.98
CA PRO A 239 19.72 -0.91 5.17
C PRO A 239 18.64 -1.51 4.27
N LEU A 240 18.88 -2.69 3.67
CA LEU A 240 17.86 -3.41 2.89
C LEU A 240 16.68 -3.83 3.76
N LEU A 241 16.93 -4.29 5.00
CA LEU A 241 15.86 -4.67 5.94
C LEU A 241 15.00 -3.46 6.32
N LYS A 242 15.64 -2.32 6.64
CA LYS A 242 14.93 -1.06 6.90
C LYS A 242 14.07 -0.65 5.70
N LEU A 243 14.64 -0.66 4.50
CA LEU A 243 13.90 -0.33 3.27
C LEU A 243 12.75 -1.31 3.03
N GLY A 244 12.97 -2.61 3.23
CA GLY A 244 11.94 -3.63 3.10
C GLY A 244 10.80 -3.44 4.11
N ALA A 245 11.10 -3.09 5.35
CA ALA A 245 10.10 -2.77 6.37
C ALA A 245 9.29 -1.52 6.00
N ARG A 246 9.94 -0.53 5.37
CA ARG A 246 9.26 0.67 4.84
C ARG A 246 8.25 0.31 3.74
N GLU A 247 8.65 -0.53 2.78
CA GLU A 247 7.76 -1.00 1.69
C GLU A 247 6.59 -1.84 2.20
N CYS A 248 6.79 -2.57 3.30
CA CYS A 248 5.72 -3.31 3.99
C CYS A 248 4.83 -2.40 4.84
N GLU A 249 5.21 -1.13 5.04
CA GLU A 249 4.68 -0.24 6.07
C GLU A 249 4.59 -0.92 7.45
N ASP A 250 5.56 -1.77 7.83
CA ASP A 250 5.52 -2.52 9.09
C ASP A 250 6.94 -2.85 9.56
N GLN A 251 7.31 -2.30 10.72
CA GLN A 251 8.63 -2.49 11.34
C GLN A 251 8.97 -3.95 11.64
N THR A 252 7.98 -4.83 11.71
CA THR A 252 8.13 -6.24 12.13
C THR A 252 8.23 -7.21 10.94
N ARG A 253 8.23 -6.72 9.70
CA ARG A 253 8.13 -7.58 8.51
C ARG A 253 9.33 -7.48 7.57
N LEU A 254 9.60 -8.59 6.90
CA LEU A 254 10.59 -8.75 5.84
C LEU A 254 9.87 -8.78 4.49
N ASN A 255 10.31 -7.97 3.53
CA ASN A 255 9.78 -7.97 2.17
C ASN A 255 10.34 -9.15 1.36
N LEU A 256 9.47 -9.99 0.80
CA LEU A 256 9.80 -11.20 0.03
C LEU A 256 9.58 -11.02 -1.48
N CYS A 257 9.26 -9.82 -1.96
CA CYS A 257 9.04 -9.59 -3.38
C CYS A 257 10.34 -9.83 -4.19
N LEU A 258 10.39 -10.96 -4.92
CA LEU A 258 11.57 -11.40 -5.66
C LEU A 258 12.09 -10.37 -6.67
N LEU A 259 11.17 -9.66 -7.33
CA LEU A 259 11.51 -8.61 -8.29
C LEU A 259 12.16 -7.41 -7.61
N TRP A 260 11.57 -6.98 -6.49
CA TRP A 260 12.06 -5.87 -5.70
C TRP A 260 13.44 -6.17 -5.11
N LEU A 261 13.59 -7.35 -4.48
CA LEU A 261 14.87 -7.81 -3.92
C LEU A 261 15.96 -7.85 -4.98
N ASN A 262 15.65 -8.41 -6.15
CA ASN A 262 16.60 -8.45 -7.26
C ASN A 262 16.98 -7.04 -7.76
N ALA A 263 16.03 -6.11 -7.82
CA ALA A 263 16.28 -4.74 -8.26
C ALA A 263 17.21 -4.00 -7.30
N VAL A 264 16.95 -4.08 -5.98
CA VAL A 264 17.80 -3.41 -4.98
C VAL A 264 19.20 -4.02 -4.94
N LEU A 265 19.31 -5.36 -4.98
CA LEU A 265 20.61 -6.04 -5.06
C LEU A 265 21.38 -5.66 -6.33
N ALA A 266 20.70 -5.55 -7.48
CA ALA A 266 21.33 -5.14 -8.72
C ALA A 266 21.89 -3.71 -8.64
N GLN A 267 21.12 -2.77 -8.08
CA GLN A 267 21.56 -1.38 -7.93
C GLN A 267 22.74 -1.27 -6.95
N ALA A 268 22.66 -1.93 -5.80
CA ALA A 268 23.74 -1.96 -4.82
C ALA A 268 25.01 -2.61 -5.40
N SER A 269 24.87 -3.69 -6.19
CA SER A 269 26.00 -4.35 -6.85
C SER A 269 26.66 -3.49 -7.93
N VAL A 270 25.93 -2.60 -8.60
CA VAL A 270 26.47 -1.73 -9.66
C VAL A 270 27.17 -0.49 -9.08
N ILE A 271 26.65 0.06 -7.98
CA ILE A 271 27.25 1.24 -7.35
C ILE A 271 28.45 0.92 -6.47
N SER A 272 28.61 -0.36 -6.07
CA SER A 272 29.68 -0.75 -5.17
C SER A 272 31.06 -0.40 -5.72
N GLU A 273 31.89 0.21 -4.89
CA GLU A 273 33.28 0.49 -5.20
C GLU A 273 34.13 -0.80 -5.16
N SER A 274 33.66 -1.83 -4.45
CA SER A 274 34.28 -3.15 -4.40
C SER A 274 33.90 -3.96 -5.64
N THR A 275 34.85 -4.81 -6.08
CA THR A 275 34.57 -5.81 -7.15
C THR A 275 34.24 -7.18 -6.58
N GLU A 276 34.20 -7.32 -5.26
CA GLU A 276 34.08 -8.60 -4.57
C GLU A 276 32.81 -8.72 -3.72
N PHE A 277 32.24 -7.61 -3.24
CA PHE A 277 31.13 -7.64 -2.30
C PHE A 277 30.26 -6.37 -2.30
N ILE A 278 29.07 -6.46 -1.72
CA ILE A 278 28.15 -5.35 -1.41
C ILE A 278 28.23 -5.04 0.09
N SER A 279 28.53 -3.79 0.44
CA SER A 279 28.55 -3.27 1.81
C SER A 279 27.21 -2.63 2.21
N ALA A 280 27.05 -2.28 3.50
CA ALA A 280 25.89 -1.51 3.95
C ALA A 280 25.79 -0.14 3.26
N ASP A 281 26.93 0.54 3.09
CA ASP A 281 26.99 1.85 2.44
C ASP A 281 26.57 1.78 0.97
N ASP A 282 26.87 0.69 0.27
CA ASP A 282 26.42 0.47 -1.11
C ASP A 282 24.89 0.42 -1.22
N PHE A 283 24.22 -0.20 -0.25
CA PHE A 283 22.76 -0.16 -0.17
C PHE A 283 22.25 1.26 0.06
N VAL A 284 22.80 1.98 1.05
CA VAL A 284 22.39 3.37 1.33
C VAL A 284 22.59 4.26 0.11
N ASN A 285 23.75 4.17 -0.55
CA ASN A 285 24.07 4.96 -1.73
C ASN A 285 23.15 4.62 -2.91
N SER A 286 22.87 3.34 -3.16
CA SER A 286 21.96 2.95 -4.24
C SER A 286 20.52 3.39 -4.00
N ILE A 287 20.03 3.32 -2.76
CA ILE A 287 18.71 3.81 -2.36
C ILE A 287 18.60 5.32 -2.60
N ASN A 288 19.60 6.09 -2.15
CA ASN A 288 19.64 7.53 -2.34
C ASN A 288 19.70 7.91 -3.82
N ALA A 289 20.48 7.19 -4.63
CA ALA A 289 20.57 7.42 -6.07
C ALA A 289 19.26 7.11 -6.80
N LYS A 290 18.57 6.03 -6.40
CA LYS A 290 17.23 5.70 -6.91
C LYS A 290 16.23 6.80 -6.55
N TYR A 291 16.17 7.19 -5.27
CA TYR A 291 15.27 8.25 -4.82
C TYR A 291 15.51 9.55 -5.58
N LEU A 292 16.76 9.99 -5.74
CA LEU A 292 17.11 11.20 -6.51
C LEU A 292 16.57 11.16 -7.95
N SER A 293 16.56 9.97 -8.57
CA SER A 293 16.06 9.81 -9.94
C SER A 293 14.53 9.89 -10.02
N GLU A 294 13.85 9.59 -8.93
CA GLU A 294 12.38 9.51 -8.83
C GLU A 294 11.78 10.71 -8.09
N SER A 295 12.60 11.59 -7.50
CA SER A 295 12.15 12.66 -6.59
C SER A 295 11.75 13.98 -7.26
N TYR A 296 11.65 14.04 -8.60
CA TYR A 296 11.31 15.29 -9.30
C TYR A 296 9.96 15.87 -8.87
N LEU A 297 8.89 15.05 -8.90
CA LEU A 297 7.55 15.52 -8.51
C LEU A 297 7.45 15.90 -7.02
N PRO A 298 7.94 15.07 -6.06
CA PRO A 298 7.99 15.47 -4.66
C PRO A 298 8.76 16.78 -4.43
N SER A 299 9.92 16.94 -5.09
CA SER A 299 10.72 18.16 -4.96
C SER A 299 9.98 19.37 -5.51
N ARG A 300 9.27 19.23 -6.65
CA ARG A 300 8.52 20.33 -7.25
C ARG A 300 7.34 20.74 -6.38
N ALA A 301 6.62 19.79 -5.78
CA ALA A 301 5.53 20.08 -4.85
C ALA A 301 6.02 20.91 -3.64
N LEU A 302 7.17 20.52 -3.07
CA LEU A 302 7.82 21.29 -2.00
C LEU A 302 8.24 22.69 -2.47
N ASP A 303 8.83 22.81 -3.67
CA ASP A 303 9.21 24.10 -4.25
C ASP A 303 7.99 25.01 -4.43
N ASP A 304 6.84 24.49 -4.89
CA ASP A 304 5.62 25.29 -5.06
C ASP A 304 5.11 25.88 -3.73
N ILE A 305 5.29 25.18 -2.61
CA ILE A 305 4.97 25.69 -1.26
C ILE A 305 6.00 26.73 -0.80
N LEU A 306 7.29 26.52 -1.09
CA LEU A 306 8.36 27.45 -0.71
C LEU A 306 8.33 28.74 -1.53
N GLU A 307 7.99 28.65 -2.82
CA GLU A 307 7.79 29.75 -3.76
C GLU A 307 6.50 30.54 -3.47
N GLN A 308 5.67 30.10 -2.52
CA GLN A 308 4.37 30.70 -2.16
C GLN A 308 3.33 30.62 -3.31
N ASN A 309 3.46 29.62 -4.18
CA ASN A 309 2.40 29.25 -5.13
C ASN A 309 1.28 28.49 -4.39
N ILE A 310 1.64 27.72 -3.36
CA ILE A 310 0.74 27.03 -2.45
C ILE A 310 0.96 27.57 -1.03
N PHE A 311 -0.12 27.95 -0.36
CA PHE A 311 -0.07 28.54 0.98
C PHE A 311 -0.24 27.47 2.06
N ILE A 312 0.87 27.16 2.73
CA ILE A 312 0.90 26.32 3.93
C ILE A 312 1.62 27.11 5.02
N GLU A 313 0.98 27.35 6.15
CA GLU A 313 1.58 27.96 7.33
C GLU A 313 2.30 26.89 8.17
N THR A 314 3.48 27.23 8.72
CA THR A 314 4.27 26.35 9.63
C THR A 314 4.51 27.00 10.99
N GLU A 315 3.93 28.16 11.23
CA GLU A 315 4.07 28.99 12.43
C GLU A 315 2.80 29.83 12.65
N GLY A 316 2.58 30.25 13.90
CA GLY A 316 1.45 31.07 14.30
C GLY A 316 0.15 30.28 14.46
N ASP A 317 -0.95 31.00 14.58
CA ASP A 317 -2.22 30.49 15.07
C ASP A 317 -3.38 31.00 14.20
N LYS A 318 -4.33 30.13 13.85
CA LYS A 318 -5.47 30.45 12.97
C LYS A 318 -6.75 29.77 13.42
N VAL A 319 -7.87 30.49 13.41
CA VAL A 319 -9.20 29.93 13.68
C VAL A 319 -9.72 29.25 12.41
N GLY A 320 -10.24 28.02 12.54
CA GLY A 320 -10.86 27.27 11.46
C GLY A 320 -9.89 26.88 10.35
N GLN A 321 -8.59 26.81 10.62
CA GLN A 321 -7.58 26.41 9.64
C GLN A 321 -6.61 25.41 10.26
N ILE A 322 -6.28 24.35 9.52
CA ILE A 322 -5.40 23.29 9.98
C ILE A 322 -4.57 22.72 8.82
N ASN A 323 -3.38 22.22 9.13
CA ASN A 323 -2.55 21.47 8.20
C ASN A 323 -2.90 19.98 8.26
N GLY A 324 -3.72 19.53 7.31
CA GLY A 324 -3.90 18.11 7.04
C GLY A 324 -2.70 17.54 6.27
N LEU A 325 -2.62 16.20 6.16
CA LEU A 325 -1.58 15.52 5.38
C LEU A 325 -2.21 14.53 4.41
N THR A 326 -1.78 14.59 3.16
CA THR A 326 -2.27 13.75 2.07
C THR A 326 -1.13 12.95 1.45
N VAL A 327 -1.47 11.89 0.71
CA VAL A 327 -0.51 11.13 -0.09
C VAL A 327 -0.92 11.25 -1.55
N VAL A 328 -0.01 11.75 -2.36
CA VAL A 328 -0.19 11.91 -3.80
C VAL A 328 0.40 10.70 -4.49
N SER A 329 -0.44 10.02 -5.28
CA SER A 329 -0.04 8.95 -6.18
C SER A 329 -0.36 9.37 -7.61
N VAL A 330 0.66 9.42 -8.46
CA VAL A 330 0.51 9.82 -9.86
C VAL A 330 0.56 8.57 -10.74
N PRO A 331 -0.50 8.25 -11.52
CA PRO A 331 -0.48 7.12 -12.42
C PRO A 331 0.74 7.14 -13.36
N GLY A 332 1.49 6.03 -13.37
CA GLY A 332 2.73 5.90 -14.15
C GLY A 332 3.99 6.42 -13.46
N HIS A 333 3.88 7.01 -12.26
CA HIS A 333 5.02 7.37 -11.42
C HIS A 333 5.33 6.24 -10.42
N PRO A 334 6.61 5.90 -10.16
CA PRO A 334 6.98 4.73 -9.36
C PRO A 334 6.85 4.92 -7.85
N ILE A 335 6.79 6.17 -7.38
CA ILE A 335 6.66 6.51 -5.96
C ILE A 335 5.47 7.43 -5.73
N SER A 336 4.82 7.25 -4.59
CA SER A 336 3.93 8.22 -3.96
C SER A 336 4.73 9.15 -3.03
N TYR A 337 4.18 10.32 -2.74
CA TYR A 337 4.78 11.27 -1.81
C TYR A 337 3.73 11.97 -0.97
N GLY A 338 4.11 12.43 0.21
CA GLY A 338 3.22 13.17 1.09
C GLY A 338 3.16 14.64 0.70
N GLU A 339 2.05 15.30 1.02
CA GLU A 339 1.90 16.74 0.84
C GLU A 339 1.05 17.32 1.99
N PRO A 340 1.51 18.40 2.65
CA PRO A 340 0.66 19.13 3.58
C PRO A 340 -0.43 19.86 2.83
N SER A 341 -1.66 19.74 3.33
CA SER A 341 -2.84 20.36 2.74
C SER A 341 -3.47 21.31 3.75
N ARG A 342 -3.74 22.54 3.32
CA ARG A 342 -4.42 23.52 4.15
C ARG A 342 -5.92 23.30 4.08
N ILE A 343 -6.49 22.84 5.18
CA ILE A 343 -7.93 22.62 5.31
C ILE A 343 -8.52 23.80 6.07
N THR A 344 -9.58 24.39 5.52
CA THR A 344 -10.30 25.50 6.15
C THR A 344 -11.75 25.12 6.44
N CYS A 345 -12.27 25.65 7.55
CA CYS A 345 -13.66 25.56 7.93
C CYS A 345 -14.15 26.94 8.33
N VAL A 346 -15.25 27.36 7.71
CA VAL A 346 -15.95 28.61 8.05
C VAL A 346 -17.35 28.29 8.55
N VAL A 347 -17.76 28.96 9.64
CA VAL A 347 -19.06 28.78 10.27
C VAL A 347 -19.85 30.08 10.19
N HIS A 348 -21.13 29.98 9.87
CA HIS A 348 -22.09 31.09 9.90
C HIS A 348 -23.44 30.61 10.41
N ALA A 349 -24.30 31.54 10.86
CA ALA A 349 -25.65 31.20 11.28
C ALA A 349 -26.43 30.55 10.11
N GLY A 350 -27.11 29.44 10.38
CA GLY A 350 -27.70 28.58 9.36
C GLY A 350 -28.61 27.48 9.92
N ASP A 351 -28.88 26.46 9.12
CA ASP A 351 -29.88 25.41 9.39
C ASP A 351 -29.30 24.03 9.71
N GLY A 352 -28.01 23.96 10.03
CA GLY A 352 -27.34 22.74 10.47
C GLY A 352 -26.62 21.97 9.37
N GLU A 353 -26.53 22.53 8.16
CA GLU A 353 -25.80 21.91 7.05
C GLU A 353 -24.28 21.97 7.26
N LEU A 354 -23.61 20.81 7.18
CA LEU A 354 -22.16 20.72 7.01
C LEU A 354 -21.87 20.52 5.52
N SER A 355 -21.38 21.58 4.87
CA SER A 355 -21.06 21.61 3.45
C SER A 355 -19.60 21.24 3.21
N ASP A 356 -19.39 20.09 2.58
CA ASP A 356 -18.13 19.68 1.97
C ASP A 356 -18.05 20.23 0.54
N VAL A 357 -17.09 21.12 0.27
CA VAL A 357 -16.96 21.74 -1.06
C VAL A 357 -16.43 20.73 -2.08
N GLU A 358 -15.44 19.92 -1.74
CA GLU A 358 -14.84 18.90 -2.59
C GLU A 358 -15.90 17.91 -3.07
N ARG A 359 -16.77 17.44 -2.19
CA ARG A 359 -17.89 16.56 -2.58
C ARG A 359 -18.92 17.29 -3.44
N LYS A 360 -19.24 18.55 -3.17
CA LYS A 360 -20.20 19.34 -3.96
C LYS A 360 -19.72 19.61 -5.40
N VAL A 361 -18.41 19.65 -5.63
CA VAL A 361 -17.82 19.83 -6.97
C VAL A 361 -17.33 18.52 -7.60
N GLU A 362 -17.74 17.38 -7.05
CA GLU A 362 -17.39 16.04 -7.56
C GLU A 362 -15.88 15.75 -7.56
N LEU A 363 -15.10 16.42 -6.70
CA LEU A 363 -13.70 16.11 -6.43
C LEU A 363 -13.52 15.19 -5.21
N GLY A 364 -14.53 15.11 -4.32
CA GLY A 364 -14.53 14.24 -3.15
C GLY A 364 -15.04 12.83 -3.45
N GLY A 365 -14.20 11.82 -3.19
CA GLY A 365 -14.53 10.40 -3.31
C GLY A 365 -15.47 9.87 -2.22
N ASP A 366 -15.84 8.59 -2.32
CA ASP A 366 -16.84 7.99 -1.44
C ASP A 366 -16.33 7.73 -0.02
N LEU A 367 -15.03 7.44 0.16
CA LEU A 367 -14.45 7.26 1.49
C LEU A 367 -14.32 8.60 2.22
N HIS A 368 -13.96 9.65 1.50
CA HIS A 368 -13.95 11.01 2.03
C HIS A 368 -15.36 11.45 2.49
N ALA A 369 -16.38 11.29 1.64
CA ALA A 369 -17.76 11.60 1.99
C ALA A 369 -18.25 10.82 3.22
N LYS A 370 -17.84 9.55 3.37
CA LYS A 370 -18.13 8.75 4.56
C LYS A 370 -17.46 9.33 5.82
N GLY A 371 -16.21 9.78 5.72
CA GLY A 371 -15.51 10.45 6.82
C GLY A 371 -16.24 11.69 7.32
N MET A 372 -16.72 12.54 6.40
CA MET A 372 -17.52 13.73 6.72
C MET A 372 -18.81 13.38 7.49
N LEU A 373 -19.53 12.34 7.07
CA LEU A 373 -20.74 11.89 7.76
C LEU A 373 -20.46 11.34 9.17
N ILE A 374 -19.33 10.63 9.34
CA ILE A 374 -18.92 10.11 10.66
C ILE A 374 -18.60 11.26 11.62
N MET A 375 -17.84 12.25 11.15
CA MET A 375 -17.54 13.46 11.90
C MET A 375 -18.81 14.22 12.31
N GLN A 376 -19.75 14.37 11.37
CA GLN A 376 -21.04 15.01 11.66
C GLN A 376 -21.80 14.27 12.76
N ALA A 377 -21.86 12.93 12.67
CA ALA A 377 -22.49 12.09 13.69
C ALA A 377 -21.79 12.23 15.06
N TYR A 378 -20.46 12.29 15.08
CA TYR A 378 -19.69 12.51 16.31
C TYR A 378 -20.09 13.85 16.96
N ILE A 379 -20.06 14.96 16.23
CA ILE A 379 -20.41 16.28 16.78
C ILE A 379 -21.84 16.31 17.32
N LEU A 380 -22.80 15.79 16.55
CA LEU A 380 -24.20 15.72 16.98
C LEU A 380 -24.36 14.90 18.26
N SER A 381 -23.60 13.81 18.41
CA SER A 381 -23.61 12.99 19.63
C SER A 381 -23.05 13.73 20.85
N GLN A 382 -22.06 14.60 20.65
CA GLN A 382 -21.44 15.35 21.75
C GLN A 382 -22.27 16.54 22.21
N LEU A 383 -23.03 17.16 21.32
CA LEU A 383 -23.86 18.31 21.66
C LEU A 383 -25.16 17.90 22.37
N ASP A 384 -25.57 16.62 22.27
CA ASP A 384 -26.78 16.07 22.92
C ASP A 384 -28.03 16.95 22.77
N THR A 385 -28.20 17.54 21.57
CA THR A 385 -29.32 18.43 21.25
C THR A 385 -30.40 17.71 20.44
N ASN A 386 -31.67 18.00 20.75
CA ASN A 386 -32.81 17.53 19.96
C ASN A 386 -33.19 18.51 18.82
N GLU A 387 -32.50 19.65 18.74
CA GLU A 387 -32.77 20.71 17.76
C GLU A 387 -31.67 20.73 16.67
N PRO A 388 -31.98 21.17 15.44
CA PRO A 388 -30.96 21.37 14.41
C PRO A 388 -29.91 22.37 14.88
N LEU A 389 -28.64 22.15 14.51
CA LEU A 389 -27.58 23.10 14.81
C LEU A 389 -27.91 24.45 14.15
N PRO A 390 -27.85 25.59 14.86
CA PRO A 390 -28.20 26.90 14.29
C PRO A 390 -27.07 27.49 13.43
N PHE A 391 -26.23 26.62 12.87
CA PHE A 391 -25.05 26.98 12.10
C PHE A 391 -24.94 26.14 10.85
N THR A 392 -24.44 26.77 9.80
CA THR A 392 -23.94 26.10 8.59
C THR A 392 -22.43 26.23 8.58
N ALA A 393 -21.76 25.12 8.33
CA ALA A 393 -20.31 25.06 8.21
C ALA A 393 -19.93 24.74 6.75
N SER A 394 -18.87 25.37 6.24
CA SER A 394 -18.31 25.06 4.93
C SER A 394 -16.85 24.67 5.10
N MET A 395 -16.51 23.49 4.61
CA MET A 395 -15.17 22.91 4.67
C MET A 395 -14.56 22.83 3.28
N VAL A 396 -13.27 23.14 3.19
CA VAL A 396 -12.52 23.21 1.92
C VAL A 396 -11.09 22.73 2.10
N PHE A 397 -10.58 21.96 1.14
CA PHE A 397 -9.17 21.74 0.91
C PHE A 397 -8.63 22.85 0.00
N GLU A 398 -8.00 23.84 0.62
CA GLU A 398 -7.54 25.02 -0.10
C GLU A 398 -6.50 24.67 -1.16
N GLN A 399 -6.67 25.23 -2.36
CA GLN A 399 -5.78 25.00 -3.52
C GLN A 399 -5.65 23.52 -3.95
N SER A 400 -6.61 22.67 -3.59
CA SER A 400 -6.75 21.32 -4.13
C SER A 400 -7.53 21.34 -5.45
N TYR A 401 -6.93 20.81 -6.52
CA TYR A 401 -7.54 20.73 -7.87
C TYR A 401 -7.64 19.29 -8.40
N CYS A 402 -7.25 18.32 -7.58
CA CYS A 402 -7.28 16.90 -7.90
C CYS A 402 -8.38 16.21 -7.08
N GLU A 403 -8.72 14.99 -7.46
CA GLU A 403 -9.62 14.16 -6.65
C GLU A 403 -9.00 13.91 -5.27
N VAL A 404 -9.83 14.00 -4.23
CA VAL A 404 -9.49 13.72 -2.84
C VAL A 404 -10.34 12.54 -2.39
N ASP A 405 -9.70 11.47 -1.93
CA ASP A 405 -10.39 10.30 -1.39
C ASP A 405 -9.65 9.69 -0.20
N GLY A 406 -10.37 8.88 0.57
CA GLY A 406 -9.94 8.34 1.86
C GLY A 406 -10.47 9.14 3.05
N ASP A 407 -10.43 8.53 4.23
CA ASP A 407 -10.93 9.10 5.48
C ASP A 407 -9.81 9.67 6.38
N SER A 408 -8.56 9.66 5.92
CA SER A 408 -7.38 10.03 6.72
C SER A 408 -7.26 11.51 7.10
N ALA A 409 -8.15 12.36 6.58
CA ALA A 409 -8.26 13.78 6.91
C ALA A 409 -9.36 14.09 7.93
N SER A 410 -10.23 13.13 8.27
CA SER A 410 -11.42 13.39 9.08
C SER A 410 -11.12 13.92 10.47
N LEU A 411 -9.98 13.53 11.07
CA LEU A 411 -9.52 14.10 12.33
C LEU A 411 -9.12 15.57 12.19
N ALA A 412 -8.43 15.93 11.10
CA ALA A 412 -8.02 17.31 10.84
C ALA A 412 -9.23 18.22 10.63
N GLU A 413 -10.14 17.76 9.78
CA GLU A 413 -11.41 18.41 9.48
C GLU A 413 -12.28 18.63 10.73
N LEU A 414 -12.40 17.60 11.58
CA LEU A 414 -13.09 17.70 12.87
C LEU A 414 -12.48 18.79 13.75
N CYS A 415 -11.15 18.83 13.88
CA CYS A 415 -10.47 19.85 14.65
C CYS A 415 -10.69 21.26 14.05
N ALA A 416 -10.65 21.41 12.72
CA ALA A 416 -10.93 22.69 12.05
C ALA A 416 -12.37 23.16 12.30
N LEU A 417 -13.34 22.25 12.28
CA LEU A 417 -14.74 22.53 12.57
C LEU A 417 -14.95 22.94 14.04
N LEU A 418 -14.37 22.20 14.99
CA LEU A 418 -14.42 22.55 16.41
C LEU A 418 -13.77 23.91 16.69
N SER A 419 -12.65 24.21 16.03
CA SER A 419 -11.98 25.50 16.09
C SER A 419 -12.87 26.63 15.55
N ALA A 420 -13.53 26.42 14.40
CA ALA A 420 -14.41 27.41 13.80
C ALA A 420 -15.67 27.66 14.65
N LEU A 421 -16.27 26.60 15.22
CA LEU A 421 -17.44 26.70 16.10
C LEU A 421 -17.13 27.41 17.43
N SER A 422 -15.95 27.19 18.00
CA SER A 422 -15.53 27.79 19.28
C SER A 422 -14.79 29.12 19.13
N ILE A 423 -14.44 29.53 17.90
CA ILE A 423 -13.56 30.67 17.60
C ILE A 423 -12.18 30.52 18.29
N THR A 424 -11.75 29.27 18.52
CA THR A 424 -10.47 28.98 19.16
C THR A 424 -9.39 28.76 18.11
N PRO A 425 -8.24 29.45 18.17
CA PRO A 425 -7.18 29.25 17.19
C PRO A 425 -6.49 27.88 17.32
N ILE A 426 -6.06 27.34 16.18
CA ILE A 426 -5.22 26.16 16.04
C ILE A 426 -3.79 26.59 15.70
N LYS A 427 -2.81 25.98 16.36
CA LYS A 427 -1.38 26.16 16.05
C LYS A 427 -1.03 25.58 14.67
N GLN A 428 -0.42 26.38 13.82
CA GLN A 428 -0.03 26.00 12.45
C GLN A 428 1.37 25.36 12.37
N ASN A 429 2.11 25.30 13.48
CA ASN A 429 3.36 24.54 13.57
C ASN A 429 3.12 23.01 13.67
N LEU A 430 1.88 22.57 13.87
CA LEU A 430 1.50 21.16 13.87
C LEU A 430 0.74 20.81 12.60
N ALA A 431 1.09 19.68 12.00
CA ALA A 431 0.25 18.99 11.04
C ALA A 431 -0.43 17.77 11.67
N ILE A 432 -1.48 17.29 11.06
CA ILE A 432 -2.28 16.19 11.60
C ILE A 432 -2.77 15.25 10.50
N THR A 433 -2.81 13.97 10.82
CA THR A 433 -3.51 12.96 10.02
C THR A 433 -4.15 11.94 10.94
N GLY A 434 -5.26 11.36 10.50
CA GLY A 434 -5.98 10.32 11.21
C GLY A 434 -7.41 10.23 10.72
N SER A 435 -7.93 9.00 10.67
CA SER A 435 -9.37 8.78 10.56
C SER A 435 -10.00 8.77 11.95
N VAL A 436 -11.27 9.10 12.06
CA VAL A 436 -12.02 9.14 13.33
C VAL A 436 -13.30 8.32 13.18
N ASP A 437 -13.67 7.57 14.23
CA ASP A 437 -14.98 6.93 14.29
C ASP A 437 -16.07 7.80 14.95
N GLN A 438 -17.30 7.30 14.99
CA GLN A 438 -18.44 8.04 15.58
C GLN A 438 -18.32 8.25 17.10
N PHE A 439 -17.35 7.61 17.77
CA PHE A 439 -17.10 7.72 19.19
C PHE A 439 -15.85 8.56 19.51
N GLY A 440 -15.18 9.11 18.49
CA GLY A 440 -13.98 9.94 18.65
C GLY A 440 -12.68 9.14 18.73
N MET A 441 -12.70 7.82 18.50
CA MET A 441 -11.50 7.00 18.46
C MET A 441 -10.74 7.20 17.16
N ILE A 442 -9.42 7.32 17.26
CA ILE A 442 -8.54 7.57 16.11
C ILE A 442 -8.10 6.24 15.48
N GLN A 443 -8.24 6.16 14.16
CA GLN A 443 -8.03 4.96 13.36
C GLN A 443 -6.75 5.07 12.51
N PRO A 444 -6.11 3.93 12.19
CA PRO A 444 -4.88 3.93 11.40
C PRO A 444 -5.12 4.41 9.97
N ILE A 445 -4.09 5.01 9.39
CA ILE A 445 -4.07 5.52 8.02
C ILE A 445 -2.92 4.90 7.22
N GLY A 446 -2.98 4.95 5.89
CA GLY A 446 -1.87 4.56 5.01
C GLY A 446 -0.91 5.72 4.71
N GLY A 447 0.33 5.42 4.33
CA GLY A 447 1.35 6.40 3.93
C GLY A 447 1.76 7.36 5.05
N VAL A 448 1.78 6.89 6.31
CA VAL A 448 2.12 7.72 7.47
C VAL A 448 3.54 8.28 7.37
N ASN A 449 4.47 7.52 6.79
CA ASN A 449 5.87 7.92 6.65
C ASN A 449 5.99 9.10 5.68
N GLU A 450 5.39 8.98 4.51
CA GLU A 450 5.35 10.01 3.46
C GLU A 450 4.72 11.31 3.99
N LYS A 451 3.63 11.19 4.75
CA LYS A 451 2.93 12.31 5.37
C LYS A 451 3.80 13.05 6.39
N ILE A 452 4.47 12.33 7.29
CA ILE A 452 5.36 12.92 8.29
C ILE A 452 6.54 13.62 7.61
N GLU A 453 7.19 12.93 6.67
CA GLU A 453 8.37 13.42 5.96
C GLU A 453 8.06 14.69 5.14
N ALA A 454 6.90 14.76 4.51
CA ALA A 454 6.48 15.94 3.75
C ALA A 454 6.40 17.21 4.62
N PHE A 455 5.75 17.13 5.78
CA PHE A 455 5.66 18.28 6.68
C PHE A 455 7.02 18.59 7.32
N PHE A 456 7.78 17.55 7.68
CA PHE A 456 9.13 17.73 8.20
C PHE A 456 10.05 18.45 7.21
N HIS A 457 10.11 18.03 5.95
CA HIS A 457 10.96 18.64 4.94
C HIS A 457 10.58 20.09 4.67
N LEU A 458 9.28 20.43 4.66
CA LEU A 458 8.82 21.81 4.60
C LEU A 458 9.33 22.65 5.78
N CYS A 459 9.15 22.14 7.01
CA CYS A 459 9.61 22.82 8.22
C CYS A 459 11.15 22.95 8.23
N GLN A 460 11.87 21.92 7.80
CA GLN A 460 13.33 21.91 7.72
C GLN A 460 13.84 22.98 6.75
N LYS A 461 13.21 23.13 5.57
CA LYS A 461 13.59 24.16 4.58
C LYS A 461 13.30 25.58 5.06
N ARG A 462 12.27 25.77 5.89
CA ARG A 462 11.94 27.07 6.52
C ARG A 462 12.72 27.35 7.81
N GLY A 463 13.33 26.31 8.39
CA GLY A 463 14.07 26.36 9.65
C GLY A 463 13.25 25.76 10.80
N LEU A 464 13.79 24.71 11.43
CA LEU A 464 13.16 24.08 12.59
C LEU A 464 13.30 24.97 13.84
N THR A 465 12.20 25.23 14.52
CA THR A 465 12.15 25.99 15.78
C THR A 465 12.15 25.07 17.00
N GLY A 466 11.85 23.78 16.82
CA GLY A 466 11.64 22.82 17.91
C GLY A 466 10.19 22.72 18.37
N GLU A 467 9.30 23.52 17.79
CA GLU A 467 7.87 23.46 18.10
C GLU A 467 7.06 22.75 17.00
N GLN A 468 7.69 22.48 15.84
CA GLN A 468 7.00 21.78 14.75
C GLN A 468 6.84 20.29 15.02
N GLY A 469 5.75 19.72 14.52
CA GLY A 469 5.47 18.31 14.71
C GLY A 469 4.28 17.79 13.94
N VAL A 470 4.01 16.50 14.10
CA VAL A 470 2.88 15.81 13.46
C VAL A 470 2.10 15.02 14.49
N ILE A 471 0.78 15.21 14.49
CA ILE A 471 -0.19 14.40 15.22
C ILE A 471 -0.59 13.21 14.33
N ILE A 472 -0.42 12.00 14.85
CA ILE A 472 -0.66 10.74 14.12
C ILE A 472 -1.47 9.76 14.97
N PRO A 473 -2.15 8.77 14.35
CA PRO A 473 -2.78 7.68 15.09
C PRO A 473 -1.74 6.88 15.89
N GLU A 474 -2.02 6.62 17.17
CA GLU A 474 -1.17 5.76 18.02
C GLU A 474 -1.02 4.35 17.42
N THR A 475 -2.06 3.86 16.75
CA THR A 475 -2.07 2.57 16.05
C THR A 475 -1.10 2.51 14.87
N ASN A 476 -0.67 3.66 14.32
CA ASN A 476 0.30 3.71 13.23
C ASN A 476 1.76 3.63 13.67
N ILE A 477 2.05 3.60 14.98
CA ILE A 477 3.43 3.52 15.49
C ILE A 477 4.18 2.35 14.85
N ILE A 478 3.54 1.18 14.71
CA ILE A 478 4.15 -0.01 14.10
C ILE A 478 4.52 0.20 12.61
N ASN A 479 3.88 1.14 11.93
CA ASN A 479 4.13 1.44 10.52
C ASN A 479 5.27 2.47 10.30
N LEU A 480 5.79 3.08 11.37
CA LEU A 480 6.84 4.11 11.27
C LEU A 480 8.19 3.53 10.85
N VAL A 481 8.65 3.94 9.67
CA VAL A 481 9.98 3.67 9.11
C VAL A 481 10.48 4.96 8.46
N LEU A 482 10.77 5.94 9.31
CA LEU A 482 11.11 7.30 8.91
C LEU A 482 12.56 7.40 8.40
N SER A 483 12.80 8.41 7.57
CA SER A 483 14.14 8.77 7.09
C SER A 483 15.07 9.23 8.23
N GLU A 484 16.38 9.02 8.05
CA GLU A 484 17.40 9.30 9.07
C GLU A 484 17.43 10.78 9.50
N ASP A 485 17.07 11.72 8.62
CA ASP A 485 16.98 13.15 8.95
C ASP A 485 15.79 13.47 9.89
N VAL A 486 14.65 12.80 9.72
CA VAL A 486 13.52 12.90 10.66
C VAL A 486 13.88 12.29 12.00
N ILE A 487 14.50 11.09 11.99
CA ILE A 487 14.96 10.41 13.21
C ILE A 487 15.87 11.33 14.02
N GLN A 488 16.89 11.90 13.38
CA GLN A 488 17.83 12.81 14.04
C GLN A 488 17.13 14.06 14.58
N ALA A 489 16.17 14.64 13.84
CA ALA A 489 15.45 15.82 14.29
C ALA A 489 14.55 15.55 15.50
N VAL A 490 13.95 14.35 15.58
CA VAL A 490 13.17 13.92 16.74
C VAL A 490 14.08 13.69 17.95
N GLU A 491 15.22 13.03 17.77
CA GLU A 491 16.22 12.83 18.83
C GLU A 491 16.80 14.15 19.35
N ASP A 492 17.04 15.10 18.44
CA ASP A 492 17.49 16.46 18.75
C ASP A 492 16.40 17.35 19.37
N LYS A 493 15.14 16.86 19.47
CA LYS A 493 13.97 17.61 19.94
C LYS A 493 13.68 18.86 19.11
N LYS A 494 13.98 18.80 17.81
CA LYS A 494 13.69 19.86 16.83
C LYS A 494 12.39 19.62 16.07
N PHE A 495 11.86 18.40 16.13
CA PHE A 495 10.60 17.99 15.53
C PHE A 495 9.92 16.96 16.44
N ILE A 496 8.61 17.00 16.58
CA ILE A 496 7.89 16.20 17.59
C ILE A 496 6.80 15.36 16.92
N LEU A 497 6.69 14.09 17.29
CA LEU A 497 5.58 13.22 16.87
C LEU A 497 4.64 12.99 18.05
N TYR A 498 3.35 13.20 17.82
CA TYR A 498 2.30 13.08 18.83
C TYR A 498 1.35 11.94 18.46
N PRO A 499 1.58 10.71 18.97
CA PRO A 499 0.62 9.64 18.83
C PRO A 499 -0.61 9.92 19.69
N VAL A 500 -1.79 9.79 19.09
CA VAL A 500 -3.08 10.02 19.74
C VAL A 500 -4.03 8.86 19.44
N SER A 501 -4.84 8.49 20.41
CA SER A 501 -5.88 7.45 20.32
C SER A 501 -7.30 8.01 20.36
N HIS A 502 -7.48 9.26 20.80
CA HIS A 502 -8.78 9.91 20.88
C HIS A 502 -8.73 11.38 20.46
N VAL A 503 -9.82 11.88 19.87
CA VAL A 503 -9.99 13.27 19.38
C VAL A 503 -9.62 14.33 20.43
N GLU A 504 -9.96 14.08 21.69
CA GLU A 504 -9.67 14.99 22.81
C GLU A 504 -8.19 15.36 22.90
N GLN A 505 -7.30 14.38 22.72
CA GLN A 505 -5.86 14.59 22.79
C GLN A 505 -5.37 15.47 21.65
N ALA A 506 -5.89 15.27 20.43
CA ALA A 506 -5.54 16.09 19.27
C ALA A 506 -5.98 17.55 19.46
N VAL A 507 -7.22 17.75 19.92
CA VAL A 507 -7.77 19.08 20.19
C VAL A 507 -6.97 19.83 21.26
N GLU A 508 -6.60 19.15 22.35
CA GLU A 508 -5.78 19.75 23.41
C GLU A 508 -4.40 20.16 22.92
N LEU A 509 -3.75 19.34 22.09
CA LEU A 509 -2.44 19.68 21.49
C LEU A 509 -2.52 20.92 20.59
N LEU A 510 -3.55 20.97 19.74
CA LEU A 510 -3.75 22.00 18.73
C LEU A 510 -4.20 23.35 19.31
N THR A 511 -5.03 23.34 20.35
CA THR A 511 -5.67 24.54 20.90
C THR A 511 -5.16 24.94 22.28
N GLY A 512 -4.59 24.00 23.04
CA GLY A 512 -4.22 24.19 24.44
C GLY A 512 -5.40 24.13 25.42
N LEU A 513 -6.61 23.80 24.95
CA LEU A 513 -7.82 23.66 25.77
C LEU A 513 -8.33 22.22 25.76
N PRO A 514 -8.88 21.73 26.89
CA PRO A 514 -9.53 20.43 26.89
C PRO A 514 -10.78 20.44 26.00
N LEU A 515 -11.11 19.30 25.42
CA LEU A 515 -12.33 19.18 24.60
C LEU A 515 -13.58 19.39 25.45
N GLN A 516 -13.65 18.73 26.61
CA GLN A 516 -14.71 18.87 27.61
C GLN A 516 -14.10 19.02 29.00
N SER A 517 -14.67 19.90 29.82
CA SER A 517 -14.31 20.04 31.23
C SER A 517 -15.47 20.63 32.02
N GLU A 518 -15.71 20.13 33.23
CA GLU A 518 -16.70 20.73 34.16
C GLU A 518 -16.11 21.89 34.97
N GLU A 519 -14.78 21.93 35.13
CA GLU A 519 -14.08 22.86 36.04
C GLU A 519 -13.39 24.02 35.30
N HIS A 520 -13.09 23.83 34.01
CA HIS A 520 -12.31 24.76 33.21
C HIS A 520 -13.01 25.08 31.89
N GLU A 521 -12.63 26.21 31.29
CA GLU A 521 -13.03 26.53 29.92
C GLU A 521 -12.58 25.41 28.97
N SER A 522 -13.51 24.93 28.16
CA SER A 522 -13.34 23.84 27.21
C SER A 522 -13.88 24.22 25.84
N ILE A 523 -13.48 23.48 24.82
CA ILE A 523 -13.96 23.70 23.46
C ILE A 523 -15.49 23.61 23.40
N PHE A 524 -16.10 22.58 23.99
CA PHE A 524 -17.56 22.47 23.98
C PHE A 524 -18.27 23.56 24.78
N SER A 525 -17.71 24.02 25.91
CA SER A 525 -18.32 25.16 26.62
C SER A 525 -18.30 26.45 25.80
N LEU A 526 -17.23 26.69 25.03
CA LEU A 526 -17.12 27.85 24.13
C LEU A 526 -18.09 27.74 22.95
N ILE A 527 -18.26 26.53 22.40
CA ILE A 527 -19.26 26.26 21.36
C ILE A 527 -20.65 26.61 21.90
N THR A 528 -21.06 26.06 23.04
CA THR A 528 -22.37 26.33 23.66
C THR A 528 -22.60 27.82 23.87
N GLN A 529 -21.60 28.55 24.39
CA GLN A 529 -21.69 30.00 24.55
C GLN A 529 -21.87 30.71 23.21
N HIS A 530 -21.16 30.29 22.17
CA HIS A 530 -21.30 30.86 20.83
C HIS A 530 -22.69 30.61 20.24
N ILE A 531 -23.24 29.41 20.45
CA ILE A 531 -24.62 29.06 20.06
C ILE A 531 -25.62 30.01 20.73
N GLU A 532 -25.54 30.16 22.05
CA GLU A 532 -26.42 31.03 22.83
C GLU A 532 -26.33 32.50 22.36
N ASP A 533 -25.13 33.00 22.09
CA ASP A 533 -24.91 34.37 21.61
C ASP A 533 -25.56 34.63 20.25
N VAL A 534 -25.52 33.67 19.34
CA VAL A 534 -26.16 33.76 18.01
C VAL A 534 -27.69 33.73 18.12
N GLU A 535 -28.25 32.89 18.99
CA GLU A 535 -29.70 32.83 19.21
C GLU A 535 -30.24 34.10 19.86
N HIS A 536 -29.53 34.66 20.84
CA HIS A 536 -29.99 35.84 21.59
C HIS A 536 -29.72 37.17 20.86
N ASN A 537 -28.73 37.23 19.96
CA ASN A 537 -28.36 38.46 19.24
C ASN A 537 -28.15 38.24 17.72
N PRO A 538 -29.19 37.85 16.95
CA PRO A 538 -29.06 37.54 15.52
C PRO A 538 -28.55 38.72 14.67
N THR A 539 -28.67 39.96 15.16
CA THR A 539 -28.20 41.17 14.46
C THR A 539 -26.72 41.51 14.64
N GLN A 540 -26.00 40.88 15.59
CA GLN A 540 -24.57 41.16 15.82
C GLN A 540 -23.61 40.34 14.94
N CYS A 541 -24.08 39.25 14.33
CA CYS A 541 -23.28 38.42 13.42
C CYS A 541 -23.14 39.02 12.00
N THR A 542 -23.14 40.36 11.89
CA THR A 542 -22.88 41.07 10.63
C THR A 542 -21.71 42.02 10.82
N ALA A 543 -20.50 41.50 10.61
CA ALA A 543 -19.28 42.31 10.48
C ALA A 543 -19.42 43.47 9.46
N ILE A 544 -20.44 43.42 8.60
CA ILE A 544 -20.78 44.44 7.61
C ILE A 544 -21.51 45.66 8.22
N LEU A 545 -22.43 45.48 9.19
CA LEU A 545 -23.19 46.60 9.75
C LEU A 545 -22.33 47.48 10.68
N CYS A 546 -21.36 46.91 11.39
CA CYS A 546 -20.37 47.70 12.16
C CYS A 546 -19.42 48.49 11.25
N ARG A 547 -19.03 47.96 10.08
CA ARG A 547 -18.20 48.67 9.10
C ARG A 547 -18.95 49.82 8.43
N ILE A 548 -20.23 49.64 8.11
CA ILE A 548 -21.06 50.71 7.50
C ILE A 548 -21.36 51.82 8.53
N LYS A 549 -21.62 51.46 9.80
CA LYS A 549 -21.89 52.45 10.86
C LYS A 549 -20.67 53.31 11.20
N ASN A 550 -19.46 52.75 11.14
CA ASN A 550 -18.21 53.51 11.31
C ASN A 550 -17.86 54.37 10.08
N TRP A 551 -18.34 54.01 8.88
CA TRP A 551 -18.15 54.82 7.67
C TRP A 551 -19.06 56.06 7.63
N PHE A 552 -20.26 55.97 8.21
CA PHE A 552 -21.18 57.12 8.34
C PHE A 552 -20.88 58.03 9.55
N ASN A 553 -20.08 57.57 10.52
CA ASN A 553 -19.69 58.37 11.70
C ASN A 553 -18.33 59.11 11.55
N GLN A 554 -17.73 59.13 10.35
CA GLN A 554 -16.51 59.90 10.04
C GLN A 554 -16.72 61.03 9.01
N ARG A 555 -17.90 61.66 8.99
CA ARG A 555 -18.09 62.94 8.28
C ARG A 555 -18.75 63.98 9.16
#